data_AF-H0I474-F1
#
_entry.id   AF-H0I474-F1
#
_cell.length_a   1.000
_cell.length_b   1.000
_cell.length_c   1.000
_cell.angle_alpha   90.00
_cell.angle_beta   90.00
_cell.angle_gamma   90.00
#
_symmetry.space_group_name_H-M   'P 1'
#
loop_
_entity.id
_entity.type
_entity.pdbx_description
1 polymer ?
#
loop_
_entity_poly.entity_id
_entity_poly.type
_entity_poly.pdbx_seq_one_letter_code
_entity_poly.pdbx_strand_id
1 'polypeptide(L)'
;MILKSIFAAAVALAAFMPLTYGAHAETVTDIAGRTVEVKTPVENVILGEGRQIYLIAALDTDNPFKRIVGWRQDFSQADPDNYAVYLEKFPKMAEIPTFGGFKDGTLDVEQAIALQPDVMIMNIESKQATEDAQYIEKLAAVGIPVVYVDFREHPFTNTEPSMRLIGKLFGQEERAEAFIAYRAAQIARVTEVIAKNDPKRPTVFIERAGGYSDDCCMSFGNDNFGKFVEMAGGRNIAAELIPGTFGALNPEQIIASNPDQVIVTGGNW
;
A
#
# COMPACT_ATOMS: atom_id res chain seq x y z
N MET A 1 69.58 5.90 40.08
CA MET A 1 69.02 4.57 39.79
C MET A 1 67.55 4.58 40.20
N ILE A 2 66.66 4.66 39.19
CA ILE A 2 65.27 4.18 39.14
C ILE A 2 64.20 4.89 40.02
N LEU A 3 63.55 5.91 39.43
CA LEU A 3 62.16 6.30 39.73
C LEU A 3 61.23 5.24 39.10
N LYS A 4 60.31 4.64 39.87
CA LYS A 4 59.23 3.78 39.33
C LYS A 4 57.90 4.53 39.36
N SER A 5 57.37 4.76 38.16
CA SER A 5 56.07 5.35 37.87
C SER A 5 54.93 4.42 38.28
N ILE A 6 53.94 4.96 39.00
CA ILE A 6 52.65 4.32 39.26
C ILE A 6 51.71 4.77 38.15
N PHE A 7 51.39 3.87 37.22
CA PHE A 7 50.34 4.08 36.22
C PHE A 7 49.01 3.60 36.82
N ALA A 8 48.12 4.54 37.15
CA ALA A 8 46.73 4.26 37.48
C ALA A 8 45.95 4.02 36.19
N ALA A 9 45.49 2.80 35.96
CA ALA A 9 44.57 2.48 34.87
C ALA A 9 43.14 2.84 35.31
N ALA A 10 42.66 4.00 34.85
CA ALA A 10 41.25 4.36 34.95
C ALA A 10 40.48 3.64 33.84
N VAL A 11 39.75 2.58 34.21
CA VAL A 11 38.77 1.94 33.33
C VAL A 11 37.55 2.86 33.24
N ALA A 12 37.44 3.62 32.14
CA ALA A 12 36.25 4.40 31.83
C ALA A 12 35.14 3.43 31.37
N LEU A 13 34.19 3.18 32.27
CA LEU A 13 32.96 2.46 31.96
C LEU A 13 32.07 3.39 31.11
N ALA A 14 32.21 3.34 29.79
CA ALA A 14 31.31 4.03 28.88
C ALA A 14 29.94 3.33 28.93
N ALA A 15 28.99 3.93 29.66
CA ALA A 15 27.61 3.51 29.66
C ALA A 15 27.03 3.70 28.24
N PHE A 16 26.79 2.59 27.54
CA PHE A 16 25.91 2.56 26.37
C PHE A 16 24.49 2.85 26.86
N MET A 17 24.12 4.13 26.92
CA MET A 17 22.72 4.53 27.03
C MET A 17 22.05 4.21 25.69
N PRO A 18 21.01 3.36 25.64
CA PRO A 18 20.24 3.18 24.42
C PRO A 18 19.60 4.53 24.07
N LEU A 19 19.84 5.00 22.85
CA LEU A 19 19.11 6.11 22.25
C LEU A 19 17.65 5.67 22.13
N THR A 20 16.82 6.06 23.10
CA THR A 20 15.37 5.99 22.95
C THR A 20 14.99 7.06 21.94
N TYR A 21 14.69 6.65 20.70
CA TYR A 21 14.01 7.51 19.74
C TYR A 21 12.63 7.83 20.29
N GLY A 22 12.49 8.98 20.95
CA GLY A 22 11.20 9.49 21.39
C GLY A 22 10.36 9.84 20.18
N ALA A 23 9.05 9.58 20.25
CA ALA A 23 8.15 10.02 19.19
C ALA A 23 8.18 11.55 19.09
N HIS A 24 8.44 12.08 17.90
CA HIS A 24 8.45 13.51 17.63
C HIS A 24 7.37 13.84 16.63
N ALA A 25 6.74 15.00 16.79
CA ALA A 25 5.78 15.48 15.80
C ALA A 25 6.56 15.85 14.53
N GLU A 26 6.16 15.25 13.42
CA GLU A 26 6.75 15.47 12.12
C GLU A 26 5.66 15.76 11.10
N THR A 27 5.96 16.70 10.21
CA THR A 27 5.09 17.00 9.08
C THR A 27 5.42 16.08 7.90
N VAL A 28 4.40 15.37 7.42
CA VAL A 28 4.44 14.53 6.22
C VAL A 28 3.57 15.14 5.13
N THR A 29 3.87 14.83 3.87
CA THR A 29 2.98 15.11 2.75
C THR A 29 2.40 13.80 2.25
N ASP A 30 1.07 13.71 2.18
CA ASP A 30 0.39 12.52 1.68
C ASP A 30 0.18 12.55 0.16
N ILE A 31 -0.32 11.45 -0.41
CA ILE A 31 -0.53 11.34 -1.86
C ILE A 31 -1.62 12.30 -2.38
N ALA A 32 -2.51 12.77 -1.49
CA ALA A 32 -3.48 13.81 -1.83
C ALA A 32 -2.85 15.23 -1.84
N GLY A 33 -1.54 15.34 -1.60
CA GLY A 33 -0.82 16.62 -1.52
C GLY A 33 -1.08 17.40 -0.24
N ARG A 34 -1.67 16.76 0.78
CA ARG A 34 -1.97 17.41 2.06
C ARG A 34 -0.76 17.33 2.98
N THR A 35 -0.56 18.39 3.74
CA THR A 35 0.44 18.47 4.80
C THR A 35 -0.20 18.02 6.11
N VAL A 36 0.30 16.93 6.71
CA VAL A 36 -0.28 16.30 7.90
C VAL A 36 0.78 16.20 8.99
N GLU A 37 0.44 16.62 10.20
CA GLU A 37 1.31 16.44 11.37
C GLU A 37 1.04 15.06 11.98
N VAL A 38 2.08 14.26 12.15
CA VAL A 38 2.00 12.90 12.71
C VAL A 38 3.14 12.71 13.70
N LYS A 39 2.88 12.01 14.81
CA LYS A 39 3.94 11.63 15.75
C LYS A 39 4.63 10.38 15.22
N THR A 40 5.90 10.49 14.83
CA THR A 40 6.68 9.40 14.25
C THR A 40 7.79 8.95 15.23
N PRO A 41 8.15 7.65 15.25
CA PRO A 41 7.50 6.54 14.55
C PRO A 41 6.14 6.19 15.17
N VAL A 42 5.19 5.74 14.35
CA VAL A 42 3.86 5.32 14.77
C VAL A 42 3.88 3.88 15.31
N GLU A 43 3.14 3.60 16.38
CA GLU A 43 3.03 2.27 17.00
C GLU A 43 1.60 1.71 16.89
N ASN A 44 0.59 2.55 16.73
CA ASN A 44 -0.81 2.16 16.60
C ASN A 44 -1.39 2.69 15.27
N VAL A 45 -1.61 1.80 14.32
CA VAL A 45 -2.05 2.13 12.95
C VAL A 45 -3.39 1.47 12.66
N ILE A 46 -4.31 2.26 12.11
CA ILE A 46 -5.51 1.73 11.45
C ILE A 46 -5.31 1.68 9.94
N LEU A 47 -5.57 0.53 9.34
CA LEU A 47 -5.58 0.34 7.88
C LEU A 47 -7.00 0.50 7.32
N GLY A 48 -7.21 1.53 6.50
CA GLY A 48 -8.46 1.75 5.76
C GLY A 48 -8.81 0.66 4.74
N GLU A 49 -7.81 -0.14 4.37
CA GLU A 49 -7.94 -1.35 3.55
C GLU A 49 -7.03 -2.44 4.14
N GLY A 50 -7.58 -3.60 4.48
CA GLY A 50 -6.84 -4.70 5.09
C GLY A 50 -5.73 -5.26 4.18
N ARG A 51 -5.92 -5.22 2.86
CA ARG A 51 -4.91 -5.69 1.88
C ARG A 51 -3.67 -4.80 1.80
N GLN A 52 -3.66 -3.61 2.42
CA GLN A 52 -2.43 -2.85 2.62
C GLN A 52 -1.38 -3.61 3.45
N ILE A 53 -1.77 -4.68 4.17
CA ILE A 53 -0.86 -5.55 4.92
C ILE A 53 0.27 -6.13 4.06
N TYR A 54 0.08 -6.31 2.75
CA TYR A 54 1.15 -6.75 1.84
C TYR A 54 2.33 -5.77 1.82
N LEU A 55 2.03 -4.48 1.89
CA LEU A 55 3.03 -3.41 1.82
C LEU A 55 3.63 -3.15 3.20
N ILE A 56 2.84 -3.29 4.25
CA ILE A 56 3.36 -3.30 5.62
C ILE A 56 4.35 -4.45 5.82
N ALA A 57 4.05 -5.64 5.27
CA ALA A 57 4.95 -6.79 5.31
C ALA A 57 6.26 -6.58 4.53
N ALA A 58 6.26 -5.67 3.54
CA ALA A 58 7.49 -5.27 2.88
C ALA A 58 8.38 -4.38 3.77
N LEU A 59 7.84 -3.75 4.82
CA LEU A 59 8.60 -2.92 5.76
C LEU A 59 8.87 -3.66 7.07
N ASP A 60 7.82 -4.05 7.79
CA ASP A 60 7.91 -4.77 9.05
C ASP A 60 7.96 -6.30 8.81
N THR A 61 9.06 -6.74 8.19
CA THR A 61 9.23 -8.11 7.68
C THR A 61 9.14 -9.23 8.73
N ASP A 62 9.50 -8.94 9.99
CA ASP A 62 9.43 -9.91 11.08
C ASP A 62 7.99 -10.13 11.57
N ASN A 63 7.21 -9.05 11.66
CA ASN A 63 5.81 -9.08 12.06
C ASN A 63 5.05 -7.87 11.49
N PRO A 64 4.31 -8.04 10.38
CA PRO A 64 3.57 -6.96 9.75
C PRO A 64 2.38 -6.46 10.58
N PHE A 65 1.97 -7.21 11.60
CA PHE A 65 0.83 -6.87 12.45
C PHE A 65 1.21 -6.14 13.72
N LYS A 66 2.52 -5.97 14.02
CA LYS A 66 2.98 -5.48 15.33
C LYS A 66 2.47 -4.07 15.68
N ARG A 67 2.13 -3.26 14.67
CA ARG A 67 1.62 -1.89 14.81
C ARG A 67 0.13 -1.78 14.47
N ILE A 68 -0.51 -2.84 13.99
CA ILE A 68 -1.87 -2.75 13.43
C ILE A 68 -2.88 -2.98 14.54
N VAL A 69 -3.58 -1.92 14.93
CA VAL A 69 -4.60 -1.96 15.99
C VAL A 69 -6.00 -2.12 15.45
N GLY A 70 -6.23 -1.84 14.17
CA GLY A 70 -7.50 -2.04 13.50
C GLY A 70 -7.35 -1.99 11.99
N TRP A 71 -8.30 -2.58 11.28
CA TRP A 71 -8.26 -2.63 9.81
C TRP A 71 -9.61 -2.94 9.21
N ARG A 72 -9.76 -2.79 7.89
CA ARG A 72 -10.95 -3.25 7.19
C ARG A 72 -10.94 -4.77 7.00
N GLN A 73 -12.13 -5.37 7.01
CA GLN A 73 -12.31 -6.83 6.88
C GLN A 73 -12.00 -7.39 5.47
N ASP A 74 -11.75 -6.52 4.49
CA ASP A 74 -11.66 -6.90 3.08
C ASP A 74 -10.49 -7.83 2.76
N PHE A 75 -9.47 -7.95 3.61
CA PHE A 75 -8.42 -8.97 3.41
C PHE A 75 -8.99 -10.40 3.49
N SER A 76 -9.73 -10.71 4.55
CA SER A 76 -10.35 -12.04 4.70
C SER A 76 -11.47 -12.32 3.68
N GLN A 77 -12.11 -11.27 3.16
CA GLN A 77 -13.21 -11.38 2.22
C GLN A 77 -12.73 -11.50 0.78
N ALA A 78 -11.74 -10.68 0.38
CA ALA A 78 -11.29 -10.59 -1.01
C ALA A 78 -10.01 -11.37 -1.29
N ASP A 79 -9.35 -11.93 -0.27
CA ASP A 79 -8.16 -12.79 -0.41
C ASP A 79 -8.04 -13.80 0.75
N PRO A 80 -9.01 -14.72 0.89
CA PRO A 80 -9.05 -15.69 1.99
C PRO A 80 -7.84 -16.64 1.98
N ASP A 81 -7.26 -16.91 0.81
CA ASP A 81 -6.12 -17.81 0.67
C ASP A 81 -4.87 -17.20 1.32
N ASN A 82 -4.53 -15.95 0.98
CA ASN A 82 -3.43 -15.27 1.65
C ASN A 82 -3.75 -14.95 3.11
N TYR A 83 -5.02 -14.64 3.44
CA TYR A 83 -5.41 -14.48 4.84
C TYR A 83 -5.08 -15.72 5.67
N ALA A 84 -5.37 -16.91 5.16
CA ALA A 84 -5.05 -18.17 5.83
C ALA A 84 -3.53 -18.37 6.02
N VAL A 85 -2.72 -18.05 5.00
CA VAL A 85 -1.25 -18.11 5.09
C VAL A 85 -0.70 -17.15 6.15
N TYR A 86 -1.22 -15.93 6.21
CA TYR A 86 -0.84 -14.96 7.24
C TYR A 86 -1.31 -15.42 8.62
N LEU A 87 -2.52 -15.97 8.74
CA LEU A 87 -3.08 -16.43 10.01
C LEU A 87 -2.30 -17.60 10.62
N GLU A 88 -1.84 -18.54 9.79
CA GLU A 88 -1.00 -19.66 10.24
C GLU A 88 0.31 -19.15 10.89
N LYS A 89 0.93 -18.15 10.28
CA LYS A 89 2.19 -17.58 10.77
C LYS A 89 2.00 -16.58 11.91
N PHE A 90 0.91 -15.83 11.90
CA PHE A 90 0.63 -14.72 12.82
C PHE A 90 -0.76 -14.86 13.44
N PRO A 91 -1.03 -15.89 14.26
CA PRO A 91 -2.38 -16.20 14.75
C PRO A 91 -3.06 -15.05 15.50
N LYS A 92 -2.28 -14.17 16.14
CA LYS A 92 -2.77 -12.97 16.83
C LYS A 92 -3.46 -11.96 15.91
N MET A 93 -3.27 -12.03 14.60
CA MET A 93 -3.96 -11.14 13.66
C MET A 93 -5.48 -11.30 13.71
N ALA A 94 -5.98 -12.47 14.13
CA ALA A 94 -7.42 -12.71 14.31
C ALA A 94 -8.03 -11.91 15.48
N GLU A 95 -7.21 -11.38 16.38
CA GLU A 95 -7.65 -10.56 17.51
C GLU A 95 -7.79 -9.07 17.13
N ILE A 96 -7.28 -8.66 15.96
CA ILE A 96 -7.32 -7.27 15.51
C ILE A 96 -8.77 -6.90 15.13
N PRO A 97 -9.38 -5.89 15.78
CA PRO A 97 -10.71 -5.40 15.45
C PRO A 97 -10.84 -5.03 13.97
N THR A 98 -11.92 -5.51 13.35
CA THR A 98 -12.26 -5.18 11.96
C THR A 98 -13.37 -4.15 11.88
N PHE A 99 -13.19 -3.14 11.03
CA PHE A 99 -14.25 -2.23 10.64
C PHE A 99 -15.00 -2.80 9.42
N GLY A 100 -16.30 -2.52 9.34
CA GLY A 100 -17.24 -3.12 8.38
C GLY A 100 -16.68 -3.32 6.96
N GLY A 101 -16.99 -4.48 6.39
CA GLY A 101 -16.61 -4.86 5.04
C GLY A 101 -17.35 -4.05 3.96
N PHE A 102 -17.16 -4.44 2.69
CA PHE A 102 -17.74 -3.78 1.51
C PHE A 102 -19.26 -3.51 1.57
N LYS A 103 -20.01 -4.23 2.43
CA LYS A 103 -21.48 -4.17 2.52
C LYS A 103 -22.04 -3.14 3.51
N ASP A 104 -21.31 -2.79 4.56
CA ASP A 104 -21.85 -1.96 5.66
C ASP A 104 -21.44 -0.48 5.57
N GLY A 105 -20.56 -0.14 4.62
CA GLY A 105 -20.41 1.19 4.04
C GLY A 105 -19.78 2.29 4.91
N THR A 106 -19.71 2.13 6.23
CA THR A 106 -19.15 3.16 7.12
C THR A 106 -18.12 2.58 8.08
N LEU A 107 -16.94 3.23 8.09
CA LEU A 107 -16.00 3.11 9.20
C LEU A 107 -16.70 3.67 10.44
N ASP A 108 -16.82 2.84 11.49
CA ASP A 108 -17.29 3.33 12.79
C ASP A 108 -16.19 4.17 13.42
N VAL A 109 -16.37 5.49 13.36
CA VAL A 109 -15.42 6.50 13.86
C VAL A 109 -15.21 6.34 15.37
N GLU A 110 -16.26 6.02 16.13
CA GLU A 110 -16.15 5.86 17.59
C GLU A 110 -15.30 4.64 17.95
N GLN A 111 -15.48 3.54 17.22
CA GLN A 111 -14.61 2.37 17.36
C GLN A 111 -13.17 2.69 16.98
N ALA A 112 -12.94 3.44 15.90
CA ALA A 112 -11.59 3.85 15.52
C ALA A 112 -10.91 4.71 16.58
N ILE A 113 -11.64 5.64 17.21
CA ILE A 113 -11.14 6.49 18.30
C ILE A 113 -10.79 5.67 19.54
N ALA A 114 -11.61 4.67 19.88
CA ALA A 114 -11.41 3.82 21.06
C ALA A 114 -10.10 3.01 21.01
N LEU A 115 -9.55 2.76 19.81
CA LEU A 115 -8.26 2.09 19.63
C LEU A 115 -7.06 3.01 19.80
N GLN A 116 -7.28 4.32 19.99
CA GLN A 116 -6.24 5.34 20.18
C GLN A 116 -5.10 5.27 19.14
N PRO A 117 -5.41 5.24 17.83
CA PRO A 117 -4.39 5.15 16.80
C PRO A 117 -3.54 6.42 16.72
N ASP A 118 -2.27 6.25 16.39
CA ASP A 118 -1.36 7.34 16.06
C ASP A 118 -1.62 7.88 14.65
N VAL A 119 -2.13 7.03 13.75
CA VAL A 119 -2.46 7.40 12.37
C VAL A 119 -3.47 6.41 11.75
N MET A 120 -4.32 6.92 10.87
CA MET A 120 -5.12 6.11 9.95
C MET A 120 -4.60 6.25 8.52
N ILE A 121 -4.33 5.12 7.86
CA ILE A 121 -3.84 5.08 6.47
C ILE A 121 -5.00 4.69 5.56
N MET A 122 -5.33 5.55 4.59
CA MET A 122 -6.46 5.38 3.66
C MET A 122 -5.97 5.31 2.21
N ASN A 123 -6.62 4.52 1.35
CA ASN A 123 -6.36 4.57 -0.09
C ASN A 123 -7.00 5.82 -0.71
N ILE A 124 -6.33 6.45 -1.68
CA ILE A 124 -6.81 7.69 -2.32
C ILE A 124 -8.20 7.56 -2.95
N GLU A 125 -8.56 6.37 -3.43
CA GLU A 125 -9.90 6.07 -3.99
C GLU A 125 -11.03 6.29 -2.99
N SER A 126 -10.74 6.13 -1.69
CA SER A 126 -11.70 6.33 -0.62
C SER A 126 -11.87 7.80 -0.21
N LYS A 127 -11.09 8.71 -0.81
CA LYS A 127 -11.04 10.13 -0.41
C LYS A 127 -12.41 10.80 -0.46
N GLN A 128 -13.16 10.63 -1.55
CA GLN A 128 -14.49 11.24 -1.67
C GLN A 128 -15.44 10.76 -0.57
N ALA A 129 -15.51 9.44 -0.35
CA ALA A 129 -16.35 8.87 0.70
C ALA A 129 -15.92 9.33 2.11
N THR A 130 -14.61 9.48 2.32
CA THR A 130 -14.02 9.97 3.57
C THR A 130 -14.35 11.44 3.82
N GLU A 131 -14.36 12.27 2.77
CA GLU A 131 -14.76 13.69 2.81
C GLU A 131 -16.27 13.84 3.04
N ASP A 132 -17.10 13.07 2.35
CA ASP A 132 -18.55 13.07 2.52
C ASP A 132 -18.95 12.67 3.95
N ALA A 133 -18.22 11.72 4.55
CA ALA A 133 -18.42 11.28 5.92
C ALA A 133 -17.74 12.18 6.99
N GLN A 134 -16.96 13.17 6.55
CA GLN A 134 -16.18 14.10 7.38
C GLN A 134 -15.22 13.38 8.36
N TYR A 135 -14.63 12.26 7.93
CA TYR A 135 -13.77 11.46 8.80
C TYR A 135 -12.49 12.21 9.18
N ILE A 136 -11.92 12.99 8.24
CA ILE A 136 -10.69 13.74 8.49
C ILE A 136 -10.92 14.75 9.62
N GLU A 137 -12.03 15.50 9.57
CA GLU A 137 -12.37 16.51 10.56
C GLU A 137 -12.70 15.89 11.92
N LYS A 138 -13.49 14.82 11.93
CA LYS A 138 -13.89 14.13 13.16
C LYS A 138 -12.70 13.49 13.89
N LEU A 139 -11.81 12.82 13.15
CA LEU A 139 -10.61 12.19 13.71
C LEU A 139 -9.57 13.23 14.12
N ALA A 140 -9.40 14.32 13.35
CA ALA A 140 -8.51 15.41 13.72
C ALA A 140 -8.94 16.12 15.01
N ALA A 141 -10.26 16.23 15.28
CA ALA A 141 -10.78 16.83 16.51
C ALA A 141 -10.34 16.10 17.80
N VAL A 142 -9.94 14.83 17.68
CA VAL A 142 -9.40 14.02 18.78
C VAL A 142 -7.92 13.69 18.59
N GLY A 143 -7.25 14.34 17.63
CA GLY A 143 -5.80 14.22 17.41
C GLY A 143 -5.36 12.98 16.63
N ILE A 144 -6.25 12.33 15.88
CA ILE A 144 -5.93 11.18 15.02
C ILE A 144 -5.75 11.67 13.57
N PRO A 145 -4.52 11.75 13.05
CA PRO A 145 -4.29 12.13 11.66
C PRO A 145 -4.69 11.03 10.69
N VAL A 146 -5.23 11.43 9.53
CA VAL A 146 -5.52 10.56 8.38
C VAL A 146 -4.56 10.91 7.26
N VAL A 147 -3.88 9.91 6.70
CA VAL A 147 -2.99 10.07 5.54
C VAL A 147 -3.47 9.22 4.37
N TYR A 148 -3.35 9.75 3.15
CA TYR A 148 -3.66 9.00 1.92
C TYR A 148 -2.42 8.39 1.27
N VAL A 149 -2.57 7.14 0.85
CA VAL A 149 -1.62 6.39 0.03
C VAL A 149 -2.33 5.91 -1.25
N ASP A 150 -1.56 5.48 -2.24
CA ASP A 150 -2.12 4.92 -3.47
C ASP A 150 -1.22 3.83 -4.05
N PHE A 151 -1.84 2.67 -4.23
CA PHE A 151 -1.26 1.49 -4.86
C PHE A 151 -2.17 0.93 -5.96
N ARG A 152 -3.27 1.63 -6.28
CA ARG A 152 -4.36 1.13 -7.11
C ARG A 152 -4.71 2.08 -8.25
N GLU A 153 -4.97 3.35 -7.98
CA GLU A 153 -5.41 4.29 -9.02
C GLU A 153 -4.25 4.67 -9.95
N HIS A 154 -3.10 5.06 -9.39
CA HIS A 154 -1.90 5.45 -10.14
C HIS A 154 -0.62 4.77 -9.61
N PRO A 155 -0.54 3.42 -9.60
CA PRO A 155 0.57 2.70 -8.97
C PRO A 155 1.95 3.00 -9.57
N PHE A 156 2.07 3.49 -10.80
CA PHE A 156 3.37 3.84 -11.39
C PHE A 156 3.89 5.21 -10.99
N THR A 157 3.02 6.07 -10.47
CA THR A 157 3.39 7.39 -9.96
C THR A 157 3.45 7.37 -8.44
N ASN A 158 2.53 6.64 -7.79
CA ASN A 158 2.24 6.80 -6.37
C ASN A 158 2.72 5.65 -5.49
N THR A 159 3.14 4.50 -6.02
CA THR A 159 3.66 3.41 -5.17
C THR A 159 4.90 3.86 -4.41
N GLU A 160 5.90 4.45 -5.08
CA GLU A 160 7.14 4.87 -4.45
C GLU A 160 6.93 5.99 -3.42
N PRO A 161 6.22 7.10 -3.72
CA PRO A 161 5.92 8.10 -2.70
C PRO A 161 5.10 7.55 -1.53
N SER A 162 4.15 6.64 -1.77
CA SER A 162 3.38 5.99 -0.70
C SER A 162 4.27 5.13 0.19
N MET A 163 5.18 4.34 -0.38
CA MET A 163 6.12 3.54 0.39
C MET A 163 7.09 4.40 1.21
N ARG A 164 7.54 5.54 0.66
CA ARG A 164 8.34 6.51 1.42
C ARG A 164 7.58 7.11 2.58
N LEU A 165 6.31 7.48 2.37
CA LEU A 165 5.44 7.98 3.41
C LEU A 165 5.31 6.95 4.53
N ILE A 166 4.94 5.71 4.22
CA ILE A 166 4.79 4.66 5.24
C ILE A 166 6.14 4.38 5.92
N GLY A 167 7.23 4.35 5.16
CA GLY A 167 8.60 4.22 5.70
C GLY A 167 8.90 5.29 6.75
N LYS A 168 8.65 6.56 6.44
CA LYS A 168 8.83 7.67 7.38
C LYS A 168 7.91 7.59 8.59
N LEU A 169 6.64 7.22 8.39
CA LEU A 169 5.71 7.01 9.51
C LEU A 169 6.22 5.93 10.46
N PHE A 170 6.84 4.87 9.95
CA PHE A 170 7.22 3.69 10.73
C PHE A 170 8.66 3.74 11.25
N GLY A 171 9.44 4.76 10.86
CA GLY A 171 10.89 4.81 11.09
C GLY A 171 11.66 3.72 10.34
N GLN A 172 11.19 3.38 9.13
CA GLN A 172 11.66 2.29 8.27
C GLN A 172 12.08 2.83 6.88
N GLU A 173 12.63 4.03 6.80
CA GLU A 173 12.98 4.71 5.55
C GLU A 173 13.98 3.91 4.71
N GLU A 174 15.03 3.36 5.33
CA GLU A 174 16.02 2.53 4.61
C GLU A 174 15.37 1.31 3.97
N ARG A 175 14.44 0.66 4.68
CA ARG A 175 13.72 -0.51 4.16
C ARG A 175 12.76 -0.14 3.04
N ALA A 176 12.12 1.02 3.13
CA ALA A 176 11.27 1.57 2.08
C ALA A 176 12.08 1.86 0.81
N GLU A 177 13.23 2.53 0.91
CA GLU A 177 14.11 2.76 -0.24
C GLU A 177 14.64 1.46 -0.83
N ALA A 178 14.95 0.45 -0.01
CA ALA A 178 15.34 -0.87 -0.51
C ALA A 178 14.22 -1.55 -1.32
N PHE A 179 12.96 -1.46 -0.87
CA PHE A 179 11.82 -1.94 -1.64
C PHE A 179 11.66 -1.18 -2.97
N ILE A 180 11.78 0.15 -2.93
CA ILE A 180 11.65 1.02 -4.10
C ILE A 180 12.72 0.69 -5.14
N ALA A 181 13.98 0.56 -4.71
CA ALA A 181 15.09 0.18 -5.58
C ALA A 181 14.87 -1.21 -6.20
N TYR A 182 14.39 -2.18 -5.42
CA TYR A 182 14.06 -3.51 -5.92
C TYR A 182 12.97 -3.47 -6.99
N ARG A 183 11.86 -2.75 -6.73
CA ARG A 183 10.75 -2.59 -7.67
C ARG A 183 11.23 -1.97 -8.99
N ALA A 184 12.00 -0.88 -8.90
CA ALA A 184 12.56 -0.20 -10.07
C ALA A 184 13.45 -1.14 -10.90
N ALA A 185 14.30 -1.94 -10.25
CA ALA A 185 15.14 -2.91 -10.94
C ALA A 185 14.33 -4.03 -11.62
N GLN A 186 13.25 -4.54 -11.00
CA GLN A 186 12.40 -5.56 -11.62
C GLN A 186 11.60 -5.01 -12.81
N ILE A 187 11.16 -3.76 -12.75
CA ILE A 187 10.51 -3.09 -13.88
C ILE A 187 11.52 -2.91 -15.03
N ALA A 188 12.71 -2.38 -14.73
CA ALA A 188 13.76 -2.13 -15.72
C ALA A 188 14.18 -3.43 -16.44
N ARG A 189 14.27 -4.55 -15.71
CA ARG A 189 14.58 -5.87 -16.27
C ARG A 189 13.66 -6.26 -17.43
N VAL A 190 12.40 -5.85 -17.40
CA VAL A 190 11.44 -6.10 -18.49
C VAL A 190 11.50 -5.00 -19.53
N THR A 191 11.38 -3.74 -19.10
CA THR A 191 11.22 -2.61 -20.04
C THR A 191 12.46 -2.36 -20.88
N GLU A 192 13.67 -2.60 -20.36
CA GLU A 192 14.92 -2.50 -21.13
C GLU A 192 15.00 -3.57 -22.23
N VAL A 193 14.53 -4.79 -21.96
CA VAL A 193 14.49 -5.87 -22.95
C VAL A 193 13.49 -5.53 -24.07
N ILE A 194 12.30 -5.03 -23.70
CA ILE A 194 11.29 -4.60 -24.67
C ILE A 194 11.82 -3.44 -25.52
N ALA A 195 12.41 -2.41 -24.90
CA ALA A 195 12.97 -1.26 -25.61
C ALA A 195 14.12 -1.63 -26.55
N LYS A 196 14.99 -2.56 -26.14
CA LYS A 196 16.14 -3.00 -26.94
C LYS A 196 15.73 -3.79 -28.19
N ASN A 197 14.70 -4.62 -28.08
CA ASN A 197 14.31 -5.53 -29.16
C ASN A 197 13.16 -5.00 -30.02
N ASP A 198 12.43 -4.00 -29.53
CA ASP A 198 11.25 -3.41 -30.19
C ASP A 198 10.33 -4.46 -30.85
N PRO A 199 9.84 -5.45 -30.07
CA PRO A 199 9.05 -6.54 -30.63
C PRO A 199 7.71 -6.02 -31.15
N LYS A 200 7.11 -6.75 -32.10
CA LYS A 200 5.72 -6.49 -32.51
C LYS A 200 4.82 -6.56 -31.27
N ARG A 201 4.06 -5.49 -31.04
CA ARG A 201 3.17 -5.36 -29.88
C ARG A 201 1.81 -6.02 -30.15
N PRO A 202 1.48 -7.18 -29.53
CA PRO A 202 0.16 -7.79 -29.68
C PRO A 202 -0.92 -6.90 -29.04
N THR A 203 -2.12 -6.87 -29.61
CA THR A 203 -3.28 -6.28 -28.93
C THR A 203 -3.70 -7.13 -27.74
N VAL A 204 -3.96 -6.50 -26.61
CA VAL A 204 -4.32 -7.19 -25.38
C VAL A 204 -5.62 -6.60 -24.85
N PHE A 205 -6.59 -7.48 -24.61
CA PHE A 205 -7.71 -7.20 -23.74
C PHE A 205 -7.39 -7.72 -22.34
N ILE A 206 -7.43 -6.84 -21.34
CA ILE A 206 -7.25 -7.21 -19.94
C ILE A 206 -8.56 -7.07 -19.19
N GLU A 207 -9.17 -8.20 -18.87
CA GLU A 207 -10.41 -8.28 -18.11
C GLU A 207 -10.11 -8.27 -16.61
N ARG A 208 -10.73 -7.34 -15.90
CA ARG A 208 -10.67 -7.22 -14.45
C ARG A 208 -11.72 -8.12 -13.82
N ALA A 209 -11.28 -9.09 -13.02
CA ALA A 209 -12.18 -9.97 -12.26
C ALA A 209 -13.22 -10.65 -13.17
N GLY A 210 -12.75 -11.30 -14.24
CA GLY A 210 -13.63 -11.96 -15.20
C GLY A 210 -14.51 -13.01 -14.54
N GLY A 211 -15.81 -12.95 -14.80
CA GLY A 211 -16.82 -13.83 -14.19
C GLY A 211 -17.20 -13.48 -12.75
N TYR A 212 -16.73 -12.35 -12.19
CA TYR A 212 -17.12 -11.90 -10.85
C TYR A 212 -18.57 -11.38 -10.77
N SER A 213 -19.06 -10.77 -11.85
CA SER A 213 -20.44 -10.29 -12.00
C SER A 213 -21.05 -10.80 -13.31
N ASP A 214 -22.38 -10.81 -13.38
CA ASP A 214 -23.10 -11.08 -14.64
C ASP A 214 -22.79 -10.03 -15.72
N ASP A 215 -22.44 -8.81 -15.29
CA ASP A 215 -21.95 -7.76 -16.17
C ASP A 215 -20.50 -8.04 -16.60
N CYS A 216 -20.32 -8.29 -17.90
CA CYS A 216 -19.03 -8.17 -18.59
C CYS A 216 -18.82 -6.70 -18.98
N CYS A 217 -17.63 -6.16 -19.23
CA CYS A 217 -16.30 -6.73 -19.15
C CYS A 217 -15.44 -5.63 -18.51
N MET A 218 -15.35 -5.66 -17.19
CA MET A 218 -14.56 -4.67 -16.46
C MET A 218 -13.11 -4.73 -16.96
N SER A 219 -12.48 -3.59 -17.12
CA SER A 219 -11.13 -3.50 -17.67
C SER A 219 -10.37 -2.31 -17.09
N PHE A 220 -9.14 -2.12 -17.56
CA PHE A 220 -8.21 -1.10 -17.10
C PHE A 220 -7.85 -0.16 -18.26
N GLY A 221 -7.88 1.14 -18.03
CA GLY A 221 -7.47 2.15 -19.00
C GLY A 221 -5.95 2.30 -19.07
N ASN A 222 -5.43 3.52 -18.92
CA ASN A 222 -4.01 3.81 -19.14
C ASN A 222 -3.11 3.66 -17.90
N ASP A 223 -3.68 3.25 -16.78
CA ASP A 223 -2.96 3.02 -15.53
C ASP A 223 -3.18 1.58 -15.02
N ASN A 224 -2.67 1.26 -13.84
CA ASN A 224 -2.80 -0.05 -13.20
C ASN A 224 -2.46 -1.20 -14.18
N PHE A 225 -3.25 -2.27 -14.25
CA PHE A 225 -3.02 -3.40 -15.16
C PHE A 225 -2.99 -3.04 -16.65
N GLY A 226 -3.64 -1.96 -17.08
CA GLY A 226 -3.52 -1.48 -18.45
C GLY A 226 -2.12 -0.93 -18.77
N LYS A 227 -1.48 -0.26 -17.81
CA LYS A 227 -0.09 0.18 -17.97
C LYS A 227 0.91 -0.97 -17.90
N PHE A 228 0.64 -2.00 -17.08
CA PHE A 228 1.45 -3.21 -17.07
C PHE A 228 1.47 -3.90 -18.45
N VAL A 229 0.33 -3.94 -19.17
CA VAL A 229 0.26 -4.43 -20.56
C VAL A 229 1.24 -3.67 -21.47
N GLU A 230 1.20 -2.34 -21.45
CA GLU A 230 2.07 -1.50 -22.28
C GLU A 230 3.57 -1.69 -21.97
N MET A 231 3.90 -1.83 -20.69
CA MET A 231 5.28 -2.03 -20.23
C MET A 231 5.82 -3.41 -20.56
N ALA A 232 4.94 -4.41 -20.63
CA ALA A 232 5.27 -5.77 -21.07
C ALA A 232 5.37 -5.90 -22.61
N GLY A 233 5.16 -4.81 -23.35
CA GLY A 233 5.22 -4.80 -24.82
C GLY A 233 3.92 -5.18 -25.51
N GLY A 234 2.79 -5.22 -24.80
CA GLY A 234 1.46 -5.31 -25.41
C GLY A 234 0.93 -3.94 -25.82
N ARG A 235 -0.20 -3.93 -26.52
CA ARG A 235 -1.04 -2.76 -26.77
C ARG A 235 -2.40 -2.95 -26.13
N ASN A 236 -2.72 -2.20 -25.07
CA ASN A 236 -3.99 -2.28 -24.38
C ASN A 236 -5.12 -1.74 -25.28
N ILE A 237 -6.10 -2.59 -25.65
CA ILE A 237 -7.21 -2.14 -26.50
C ILE A 237 -8.13 -1.13 -25.79
N ALA A 238 -8.13 -1.11 -24.46
CA ALA A 238 -8.95 -0.22 -23.66
C ALA A 238 -8.36 1.18 -23.45
N ALA A 239 -7.10 1.40 -23.84
CA ALA A 239 -6.33 2.63 -23.59
C ALA A 239 -7.03 3.91 -24.07
N GLU A 240 -7.69 3.86 -25.23
CA GLU A 240 -8.40 5.02 -25.82
C GLU A 240 -9.90 5.05 -25.48
N LEU A 241 -10.39 4.01 -24.82
CA LEU A 241 -11.83 3.77 -24.62
C LEU A 241 -12.27 4.06 -23.18
N ILE A 242 -11.41 3.77 -22.22
CA ILE A 242 -11.66 4.03 -20.81
C ILE A 242 -10.98 5.34 -20.42
N PRO A 243 -11.75 6.40 -20.10
CA PRO A 243 -11.17 7.60 -19.51
C PRO A 243 -10.75 7.28 -18.06
N GLY A 244 -9.44 7.24 -17.80
CA GLY A 244 -8.87 7.00 -16.48
C GLY A 244 -8.40 5.56 -16.25
N THR A 245 -8.45 5.10 -14.99
CA THR A 245 -7.87 3.81 -14.59
C THR A 245 -8.85 2.64 -14.75
N PHE A 246 -10.12 2.82 -14.40
CA PHE A 246 -11.12 1.75 -14.38
C PHE A 246 -12.31 2.06 -15.27
N GLY A 247 -12.84 1.04 -15.95
CA GLY A 247 -14.04 1.13 -16.76
C GLY A 247 -14.51 -0.24 -17.22
N ALA A 248 -15.44 -0.28 -18.16
CA ALA A 248 -15.88 -1.51 -18.81
C ALA A 248 -15.93 -1.29 -20.32
N LEU A 249 -15.64 -2.36 -21.08
CA LEU A 249 -15.82 -2.37 -22.52
C LEU A 249 -17.12 -3.10 -22.86
N ASN A 250 -17.77 -2.64 -23.91
CA ASN A 250 -18.89 -3.36 -24.49
C ASN A 250 -18.37 -4.70 -25.12
N PRO A 251 -19.07 -5.84 -24.92
CA PRO A 251 -18.64 -7.13 -25.47
C PRO A 251 -18.49 -7.15 -26.99
N GLU A 252 -19.41 -6.55 -27.74
CA GLU A 252 -19.33 -6.45 -29.20
C GLU A 252 -18.09 -5.67 -29.65
N GLN A 253 -17.70 -4.64 -28.89
CA GLN A 253 -16.47 -3.89 -29.14
C GLN A 253 -15.22 -4.74 -28.93
N ILE A 254 -15.19 -5.63 -27.93
CA ILE A 254 -14.07 -6.54 -27.70
C ILE A 254 -13.96 -7.54 -28.86
N ILE A 255 -15.09 -8.12 -29.30
CA ILE A 255 -15.13 -9.03 -30.45
C ILE A 255 -14.66 -8.32 -31.72
N ALA A 256 -15.15 -7.11 -31.98
CA ALA A 256 -14.76 -6.32 -33.14
C ALA A 256 -13.28 -5.90 -33.10
N SER A 257 -12.72 -5.67 -31.92
CA SER A 257 -11.30 -5.36 -31.73
C SER A 257 -10.38 -6.55 -31.98
N ASN A 258 -10.91 -7.78 -31.91
CA ASN A 258 -10.21 -9.04 -32.15
C ASN A 258 -8.79 -9.07 -31.53
N PRO A 259 -8.68 -8.96 -30.18
CA PRO A 259 -7.38 -8.85 -29.53
C PRO A 259 -6.54 -10.11 -29.75
N ASP A 260 -5.23 -9.93 -29.98
CA ASP A 260 -4.28 -11.03 -30.14
C ASP A 260 -4.17 -11.86 -28.85
N GLN A 261 -4.41 -11.24 -27.68
CA GLN A 261 -4.35 -11.86 -26.36
C GLN A 261 -5.49 -11.39 -25.46
N VAL A 262 -5.98 -12.31 -24.63
CA VAL A 262 -6.93 -12.00 -23.54
C VAL A 262 -6.29 -12.42 -22.22
N ILE A 263 -6.21 -11.48 -21.28
CA ILE A 263 -5.72 -11.71 -19.92
C ILE A 263 -6.89 -11.48 -18.98
N VAL A 264 -7.21 -12.47 -18.15
CA VAL A 264 -8.27 -12.36 -17.15
C VAL A 264 -7.63 -12.33 -15.77
N THR A 265 -7.83 -11.25 -15.02
CA THR A 265 -7.43 -11.22 -13.60
C THR A 265 -8.50 -11.92 -12.76
N GLY A 266 -8.06 -12.59 -11.71
CA GLY A 266 -8.94 -13.34 -10.82
C GLY A 266 -8.38 -13.43 -9.41
N GLY A 267 -9.26 -13.82 -8.49
CA GLY A 267 -8.99 -14.03 -7.07
C GLY A 267 -10.06 -14.96 -6.50
N ASN A 268 -9.84 -15.44 -5.28
CA ASN A 268 -10.86 -16.11 -4.49
C ASN A 268 -11.59 -15.03 -3.69
N TRP A 269 -12.89 -14.84 -3.93
CA TRP A 269 -13.70 -13.72 -3.39
C TRP A 269 -14.88 -14.23 -2.55
#